data_AF-A0AAN8QF77-F1
#
_entry.id   AF-A0AAN8QF77-F1
#
_cell.length_a   1.000
_cell.length_b   1.000
_cell.length_c   1.000
_cell.angle_alpha   90.00
_cell.angle_beta   90.00
_cell.angle_gamma   90.00
#
_symmetry.space_group_name_H-M   'P 1'
#
loop_
_entity.id
_entity.type
_entity.pdbx_description
1 polymer ?
#
loop_
_entity_poly.entity_id
_entity_poly.type
_entity_poly.pdbx_seq_one_letter_code
_entity_poly.pdbx_strand_id
1 'polypeptide(L)'
;MKILGVLLVARRRSQPGQKGKKRTRSEYFGEFSSHRTVPERSGVVCRVKYCNSLPDIPFDPKFITYPFDQHRFVQYKATSLEKQHKHELLTEPDLGVTIDLINPDTYRVDPSILLDPADEKLLEEDITAPSSSKRSQQHAKVVPWMRKTEYISTEFNRYGVSNEKVEVKIGVSVKQQFTEEEIYKDRDSQIAAIEKTFEDAQKTDCPALQ
;
A
#
# COMPACT_ATOMS: atom_id res chain seq x y z
N MET A 1 -56.53 -33.28 -2.95
CA MET A 1 -56.27 -34.11 -4.14
C MET A 1 -55.02 -34.95 -3.88
N LYS A 2 -55.11 -36.26 -4.13
CA LYS A 2 -54.05 -37.27 -3.94
C LYS A 2 -52.86 -36.96 -4.88
N ILE A 3 -51.60 -37.27 -4.56
CA ILE A 3 -50.92 -38.58 -4.71
C ILE A 3 -49.54 -38.42 -4.01
N LEU A 4 -49.29 -38.96 -2.82
CA LEU A 4 -48.72 -40.27 -2.46
C LEU A 4 -47.54 -40.79 -3.32
N GLY A 5 -46.36 -40.91 -2.71
CA GLY A 5 -45.20 -41.60 -3.30
C GLY A 5 -44.04 -41.73 -2.30
N VAL A 6 -44.20 -42.56 -1.27
CA VAL A 6 -43.16 -42.92 -0.30
C VAL A 6 -42.56 -44.27 -0.71
N LEU A 7 -41.27 -44.32 -1.03
CA LEU A 7 -40.54 -45.58 -1.23
C LEU A 7 -39.58 -45.81 -0.06
N LEU A 8 -39.90 -46.82 0.73
CA LEU A 8 -39.21 -47.28 1.93
C LEU A 8 -38.02 -48.17 1.53
N VAL A 9 -36.78 -47.77 1.84
CA VAL A 9 -35.58 -48.60 1.68
C VAL A 9 -35.47 -49.56 2.86
N ALA A 10 -35.75 -50.85 2.61
CA ALA A 10 -35.63 -51.92 3.59
C ALA A 10 -34.22 -52.52 3.58
N ARG A 11 -33.52 -52.28 4.69
CA ARG A 11 -32.23 -52.84 5.12
C ARG A 11 -32.36 -54.35 5.38
N ARG A 12 -31.65 -55.22 4.64
CA ARG A 12 -31.53 -56.66 4.95
C ARG A 12 -30.13 -57.00 5.49
N ARG A 13 -30.16 -57.65 6.65
CA ARG A 13 -29.02 -58.14 7.44
C ARG A 13 -28.40 -59.40 6.82
N SER A 14 -27.08 -59.49 7.03
CA SER A 14 -26.21 -60.66 6.83
C SER A 14 -26.54 -61.82 7.77
N GLN A 15 -26.40 -63.05 7.27
CA GLN A 15 -26.37 -64.31 8.05
C GLN A 15 -25.24 -65.22 7.49
N PRO A 16 -24.50 -65.96 8.35
CA PRO A 16 -23.31 -66.72 7.99
C PRO A 16 -23.60 -68.17 7.52
N GLY A 17 -22.60 -68.79 6.89
CA GLY A 17 -22.72 -70.02 6.11
C GLY A 17 -22.88 -71.35 6.84
N GLN A 18 -23.14 -72.39 6.05
CA GLN A 18 -23.02 -73.81 6.44
C GLN A 18 -22.35 -74.64 5.35
N LYS A 19 -21.55 -75.61 5.81
CA LYS A 19 -20.63 -76.46 5.05
C LYS A 19 -21.33 -77.66 4.38
N GLY A 20 -20.89 -77.96 3.15
CA GLY A 20 -20.59 -79.30 2.63
C GLY A 20 -21.67 -80.40 2.59
N LYS A 21 -21.93 -80.93 1.38
CA LYS A 21 -22.29 -82.34 1.21
C LYS A 21 -21.70 -82.90 -0.08
N LYS A 22 -20.72 -83.80 0.06
CA LYS A 22 -20.19 -84.64 -1.01
C LYS A 22 -21.30 -85.56 -1.50
N ARG A 23 -21.49 -85.67 -2.81
CA ARG A 23 -22.23 -86.78 -3.42
C ARG A 23 -21.38 -87.41 -4.51
N THR A 24 -21.11 -88.68 -4.30
CA THR A 24 -20.37 -89.61 -5.15
C THR A 24 -21.24 -90.20 -6.25
N ARG A 25 -20.65 -90.29 -7.45
CA ARG A 25 -20.73 -91.35 -8.48
C ARG A 25 -22.11 -91.83 -8.97
N SER A 26 -22.30 -91.76 -10.29
CA SER A 26 -22.71 -92.93 -11.08
C SER A 26 -22.10 -92.85 -12.48
N GLU A 27 -21.30 -93.86 -12.81
CA GLU A 27 -20.87 -94.17 -14.17
C GLU A 27 -22.06 -94.63 -14.99
N TYR A 28 -22.11 -94.26 -16.26
CA TYR A 28 -22.63 -95.13 -17.30
C TYR A 28 -21.69 -95.07 -18.49
N PHE A 29 -20.90 -96.14 -18.61
CA PHE A 29 -20.22 -96.53 -19.84
C PHE A 29 -21.27 -96.85 -20.90
N GLY A 30 -21.07 -96.33 -22.10
CA GLY A 30 -21.74 -96.76 -23.31
C GLY A 30 -20.70 -96.95 -24.39
N GLU A 31 -20.14 -98.16 -24.46
CA GLU A 31 -19.43 -98.64 -25.64
C GLU A 31 -20.46 -99.15 -26.66
N PHE A 32 -20.39 -98.64 -27.88
CA PHE A 32 -20.83 -99.39 -29.07
C PHE A 32 -19.77 -99.23 -30.15
N SER A 33 -19.07 -100.33 -30.40
CA SER A 33 -18.21 -100.57 -31.55
C SER A 33 -19.07 -100.69 -32.82
N SER A 34 -18.62 -100.11 -33.94
CA SER A 34 -18.39 -100.81 -35.22
C SER A 34 -18.29 -99.82 -36.39
N HIS A 35 -17.35 -100.12 -37.29
CA HIS A 35 -17.02 -99.38 -38.50
C HIS A 35 -18.24 -99.01 -39.36
N ARG A 36 -18.35 -97.72 -39.73
CA ARG A 36 -19.05 -97.27 -40.94
C ARG A 36 -18.08 -96.48 -41.81
N THR A 37 -17.89 -96.95 -43.03
CA THR A 37 -17.19 -96.29 -44.13
C THR A 37 -18.09 -95.20 -44.74
N VAL A 38 -17.73 -93.92 -44.59
CA VAL A 38 -18.25 -92.79 -45.39
C VAL A 38 -17.18 -91.67 -45.44
N PRO A 39 -17.22 -90.73 -46.42
CA PRO A 39 -16.14 -90.40 -47.35
C PRO A 39 -15.26 -89.24 -46.85
N GLU A 40 -14.20 -88.98 -47.60
CA GLU A 40 -13.25 -87.87 -47.49
C GLU A 40 -13.92 -86.48 -47.40
N ARG A 41 -14.31 -86.07 -46.18
CA ARG A 41 -14.54 -84.67 -45.76
C ARG A 41 -14.29 -84.52 -44.26
N SER A 42 -13.09 -84.86 -43.78
CA SER A 42 -12.73 -84.63 -42.36
C SER A 42 -12.34 -83.17 -42.16
N GLY A 43 -13.30 -82.33 -41.76
CA GLY A 43 -13.02 -80.99 -41.26
C GLY A 43 -12.16 -81.02 -39.99
N VAL A 44 -11.48 -79.92 -39.68
CA VAL A 44 -10.60 -79.81 -38.51
C VAL A 44 -11.37 -80.12 -37.21
N VAL A 45 -10.88 -81.06 -36.42
CA VAL A 45 -11.47 -81.41 -35.12
C VAL A 45 -11.20 -80.28 -34.12
N CYS A 46 -12.21 -79.44 -33.89
CA CYS A 46 -12.16 -78.40 -32.87
C CYS A 46 -13.13 -78.71 -31.73
N ARG A 47 -12.64 -78.68 -30.48
CA ARG A 47 -13.52 -78.76 -29.30
C ARG A 47 -14.21 -77.42 -29.12
N VAL A 48 -15.48 -77.35 -29.52
CA VAL A 48 -16.32 -76.16 -29.32
C VAL A 48 -16.40 -75.85 -27.82
N LYS A 49 -15.91 -74.67 -27.42
CA LYS A 49 -16.06 -74.14 -26.06
C LYS A 49 -16.84 -72.84 -26.14
N TYR A 50 -17.99 -72.80 -25.48
CA TYR A 50 -18.76 -71.58 -25.31
C TYR A 50 -18.20 -70.85 -24.07
N CYS A 51 -17.66 -69.65 -24.27
CA CYS A 51 -17.12 -68.83 -23.18
C CYS A 51 -18.02 -67.60 -22.99
N ASN A 52 -18.36 -67.30 -21.74
CA ASN A 52 -19.01 -66.06 -21.34
C ASN A 52 -18.05 -65.31 -20.39
N SER A 53 -16.95 -64.79 -20.92
CA SER A 53 -16.03 -63.97 -20.13
C SER A 53 -16.66 -62.60 -19.91
N LEU A 54 -16.84 -62.24 -18.64
CA LEU A 54 -17.36 -60.92 -18.28
C LEU A 54 -16.31 -59.85 -18.62
N PRO A 55 -16.76 -58.65 -19.07
CA PRO A 55 -15.86 -57.52 -19.24
C PRO A 55 -15.30 -57.07 -17.89
N ASP A 56 -14.10 -56.47 -17.91
CA ASP A 56 -13.51 -55.87 -16.72
C ASP A 56 -14.38 -54.72 -16.20
N ILE A 57 -14.39 -54.58 -14.87
CA ILE A 57 -15.17 -53.53 -14.20
C ILE A 57 -14.62 -52.17 -14.64
N PRO A 58 -15.45 -51.29 -15.24
CA PRO A 58 -14.99 -49.97 -15.62
C PRO A 58 -14.67 -49.14 -14.37
N PHE A 59 -13.53 -48.46 -14.38
CA PHE A 59 -13.17 -47.51 -13.34
C PHE A 59 -13.74 -46.12 -13.68
N ASP A 60 -15.02 -45.92 -13.38
CA ASP A 60 -15.65 -44.63 -13.58
C ASP A 60 -14.99 -43.54 -12.72
N PRO A 61 -14.76 -42.33 -13.27
CA PRO A 61 -14.21 -41.24 -12.50
C PRO A 61 -15.15 -40.85 -11.36
N LYS A 62 -14.57 -40.60 -10.18
CA LYS A 62 -15.32 -40.16 -9.01
C LYS A 62 -15.59 -38.66 -9.11
N PHE A 63 -16.85 -38.27 -9.19
CA PHE A 63 -17.25 -36.88 -9.05
C PHE A 63 -17.04 -36.42 -7.61
N ILE A 64 -16.34 -35.29 -7.44
CA ILE A 64 -16.24 -34.60 -6.15
C ILE A 64 -17.39 -33.61 -6.01
N THR A 65 -17.91 -33.45 -4.80
CA THR A 65 -18.94 -32.45 -4.51
C THR A 65 -18.32 -31.06 -4.47
N TYR A 66 -19.01 -30.09 -5.07
CA TYR A 66 -18.60 -28.69 -4.99
C TYR A 66 -18.76 -28.19 -3.53
N PRO A 67 -17.69 -27.70 -2.88
CA PRO A 67 -17.69 -27.47 -1.43
C PRO A 67 -18.35 -26.17 -0.99
N PHE A 68 -18.92 -25.41 -1.92
CA PHE A 68 -19.50 -24.11 -1.59
C PHE A 68 -20.98 -24.04 -1.94
N ASP A 69 -21.68 -23.19 -1.20
CA ASP A 69 -23.09 -22.91 -1.43
C ASP A 69 -23.34 -22.30 -2.83
N GLN A 70 -24.39 -22.79 -3.49
CA GLN A 70 -24.84 -22.33 -4.80
C GLN A 70 -25.43 -20.91 -4.72
N HIS A 71 -25.95 -20.49 -3.55
CA HIS A 71 -26.52 -19.17 -3.33
C HIS A 71 -25.50 -18.10 -2.91
N ARG A 72 -24.19 -18.41 -2.90
CA ARG A 72 -23.14 -17.45 -2.50
C ARG A 72 -23.12 -16.16 -3.34
N PHE A 73 -23.62 -16.23 -4.57
CA PHE A 73 -23.73 -15.09 -5.49
C PHE A 73 -25.12 -14.45 -5.52
N VAL A 74 -26.10 -15.05 -4.82
CA VAL A 74 -27.47 -14.53 -4.71
C VAL A 74 -27.60 -13.66 -3.46
N GLN A 75 -26.76 -13.88 -2.45
CA GLN A 75 -26.74 -13.04 -1.26
C GLN A 75 -26.22 -11.64 -1.59
N TYR A 76 -27.07 -10.63 -1.40
CA TYR A 76 -26.67 -9.24 -1.47
C TYR A 76 -25.59 -8.95 -0.42
N LYS A 77 -24.43 -8.48 -0.89
CA LYS A 77 -23.34 -7.97 -0.07
C LYS A 77 -23.03 -6.58 -0.57
N ALA A 78 -23.21 -5.58 0.29
CA ALA A 78 -22.90 -4.19 -0.07
C ALA A 78 -21.44 -4.11 -0.55
N THR A 79 -21.27 -3.81 -1.82
CA THR A 79 -19.94 -3.75 -2.44
C THR A 79 -19.22 -2.47 -2.03
N SER A 80 -17.90 -2.46 -2.12
CA SER A 80 -17.13 -1.22 -1.96
C SER A 80 -17.52 -0.16 -3.00
N LEU A 81 -17.95 -0.60 -4.19
CA LEU A 81 -18.41 0.27 -5.28
C LEU A 81 -19.65 1.06 -4.88
N GLU A 82 -20.62 0.41 -4.23
CA GLU A 82 -21.81 1.10 -3.70
C GLU A 82 -21.44 2.17 -2.67
N LYS A 83 -20.45 1.90 -1.82
CA LYS A 83 -19.99 2.87 -0.80
C LYS A 83 -19.18 4.02 -1.38
N GLN A 84 -18.43 3.77 -2.45
CA GLN A 84 -17.59 4.76 -3.13
C GLN A 84 -18.38 5.59 -4.14
N HIS A 85 -19.64 5.26 -4.38
CA HIS A 85 -20.50 6.00 -5.27
C HIS A 85 -20.79 7.39 -4.69
N LYS A 86 -20.35 8.43 -5.40
CA LYS A 86 -20.72 9.81 -5.09
C LYS A 86 -22.13 10.05 -5.59
N HIS A 87 -23.09 10.04 -4.67
CA HIS A 87 -24.46 10.41 -4.99
C HIS A 87 -24.53 11.89 -5.35
N GLU A 88 -25.13 12.18 -6.50
CA GLU A 88 -25.43 13.54 -6.91
C GLU A 88 -26.49 14.13 -5.98
N LEU A 89 -26.24 15.34 -5.49
CA LEU A 89 -27.21 16.10 -4.71
C LEU A 89 -28.24 16.66 -5.68
N LEU A 90 -29.37 15.97 -5.82
CA LEU A 90 -30.53 16.45 -6.56
C LEU A 90 -31.18 17.59 -5.77
N THR A 91 -30.67 18.80 -5.98
CA THR A 91 -31.17 20.02 -5.36
C THR A 91 -32.28 20.63 -6.21
N GLU A 92 -33.15 21.41 -5.57
CA GLU A 92 -34.18 22.19 -6.26
C GLU A 92 -33.54 23.20 -7.25
N PRO A 93 -34.28 23.69 -8.25
CA PRO A 93 -33.74 24.64 -9.24
C PRO A 93 -33.16 25.92 -8.63
N ASP A 94 -33.64 26.33 -7.46
CA ASP A 94 -33.17 27.49 -6.69
C ASP A 94 -32.05 27.15 -5.70
N LEU A 95 -31.55 25.91 -5.70
CA LEU A 95 -30.54 25.39 -4.77
C LEU A 95 -30.94 25.55 -3.29
N GLY A 96 -32.23 25.68 -2.99
CA GLY A 96 -32.74 25.96 -1.65
C GLY A 96 -32.51 27.40 -1.18
N VAL A 97 -32.16 28.32 -2.08
CA VAL A 97 -31.94 29.75 -1.79
C VAL A 97 -33.13 30.57 -2.28
N THR A 98 -34.05 30.90 -1.38
CA THR A 98 -35.21 31.74 -1.69
C THR A 98 -34.85 33.22 -1.64
N ILE A 99 -35.10 33.95 -2.73
CA ILE A 99 -34.85 35.39 -2.80
C ILE A 99 -36.14 36.13 -2.38
N ASP A 100 -36.11 36.79 -1.23
CA ASP A 100 -37.25 37.53 -0.67
C ASP A 100 -37.31 38.97 -1.17
N LEU A 101 -38.14 39.23 -2.18
CA LEU A 101 -38.34 40.57 -2.72
C LEU A 101 -39.41 41.39 -1.97
N ILE A 102 -40.01 40.85 -0.91
CA ILE A 102 -41.12 41.49 -0.18
C ILE A 102 -40.57 42.34 0.96
N ASN A 103 -39.62 41.80 1.73
CA ASN A 103 -39.03 42.53 2.85
C ASN A 103 -37.65 43.12 2.49
N PRO A 104 -37.52 44.46 2.37
CA PRO A 104 -36.24 45.09 2.07
C PRO A 104 -35.24 45.03 3.22
N ASP A 105 -35.68 44.79 4.47
CA ASP A 105 -34.80 44.73 5.62
C ASP A 105 -33.96 43.44 5.65
N THR A 106 -34.42 42.36 5.00
CA THR A 106 -33.72 41.07 4.93
C THR A 106 -32.32 41.17 4.34
N TYR A 107 -32.12 42.09 3.38
CA TYR A 107 -30.85 42.28 2.67
C TYR A 107 -30.13 43.58 3.04
N ARG A 108 -30.60 44.29 4.06
CA ARG A 108 -30.02 45.56 4.46
C ARG A 108 -28.68 45.31 5.17
N VAL A 109 -27.59 45.70 4.52
CA VAL A 109 -26.23 45.59 5.08
C VAL A 109 -25.95 46.76 6.02
N ASP A 110 -25.56 46.47 7.25
CA ASP A 110 -25.00 47.47 8.19
C ASP A 110 -23.48 47.57 8.00
N PRO A 111 -22.92 48.77 7.75
CA PRO A 111 -21.48 48.95 7.55
C PRO A 111 -20.59 48.57 8.75
N SER A 112 -21.17 48.38 9.94
CA SER A 112 -20.43 48.05 11.15
C SER A 112 -20.15 46.54 11.33
N ILE A 113 -20.78 45.69 10.54
CA ILE A 113 -20.69 44.24 10.67
C ILE A 113 -19.37 43.75 10.08
N LEU A 114 -18.59 43.04 10.90
CA LEU A 114 -17.42 42.29 10.44
C LEU A 114 -17.84 40.90 9.98
N LEU A 115 -17.20 40.41 8.91
CA LEU A 115 -17.43 39.08 8.38
C LEU A 115 -16.89 38.02 9.36
N ASP A 116 -17.60 36.90 9.52
CA ASP A 116 -17.09 35.79 10.32
C ASP A 116 -15.90 35.12 9.61
N PRO A 117 -14.83 34.73 10.33
CA PRO A 117 -13.69 34.06 9.71
C PRO A 117 -14.04 32.76 8.96
N ALA A 118 -15.12 32.05 9.35
CA ALA A 118 -15.56 30.88 8.59
C ALA A 118 -16.16 31.28 7.23
N ASP A 119 -16.90 32.38 7.17
CA ASP A 119 -17.46 32.92 5.93
C ASP A 119 -16.36 33.52 5.04
N GLU A 120 -15.39 34.22 5.63
CA GLU A 120 -14.21 34.73 4.94
C GLU A 120 -13.43 33.59 4.25
N LYS A 121 -13.33 32.43 4.91
CA LYS A 121 -12.68 31.24 4.35
C LYS A 121 -13.38 30.72 3.09
N LEU A 122 -14.70 30.85 3.00
CA LEU A 122 -15.47 30.44 1.83
C LEU A 122 -15.27 31.38 0.64
N LEU A 123 -14.83 32.62 0.88
CA LEU A 123 -14.51 33.60 -0.15
C LEU A 123 -13.11 33.40 -0.75
N GLU A 124 -12.25 32.60 -0.12
CA GLU A 124 -10.94 32.27 -0.68
C GLU A 124 -11.11 31.48 -1.99
N GLU A 125 -10.54 31.98 -3.08
CA GLU A 125 -10.43 31.21 -4.31
C GLU A 125 -9.58 29.96 -4.03
N ASP A 126 -9.99 28.80 -4.57
CA ASP A 126 -9.12 27.63 -4.63
C ASP A 126 -7.94 27.96 -5.56
N ILE A 127 -6.90 28.59 -5.00
CA ILE A 127 -5.62 28.77 -5.67
C ILE A 127 -5.12 27.37 -5.94
N THR A 128 -5.38 26.87 -7.14
CA THR A 128 -4.79 25.65 -7.68
C THR A 128 -3.33 25.96 -8.01
N ALA A 129 -2.59 26.47 -7.03
CA ALA A 129 -1.15 26.50 -7.09
C ALA A 129 -0.73 25.05 -7.34
N PRO A 130 0.14 24.78 -8.34
CA PRO A 130 0.62 23.44 -8.58
C PRO A 130 1.14 22.93 -7.24
N SER A 131 0.64 21.76 -6.82
CA SER A 131 0.73 21.16 -5.50
C SER A 131 2.16 20.80 -5.08
N SER A 132 3.04 21.79 -5.10
CA SER A 132 4.39 21.76 -4.55
C SER A 132 4.38 21.97 -3.04
N SER A 133 3.20 21.99 -2.39
CA SER A 133 3.08 21.93 -0.92
C SER A 133 3.87 20.74 -0.34
N LYS A 134 3.90 19.59 -1.03
CA LYS A 134 4.77 18.45 -0.63
C LYS A 134 6.26 18.74 -0.82
N ARG A 135 6.64 19.56 -1.80
CA ARG A 135 8.02 19.98 -2.06
C ARG A 135 8.48 21.00 -1.01
N SER A 136 7.66 21.98 -0.65
CA SER A 136 7.99 22.98 0.39
C SER A 136 8.14 22.35 1.78
N GLN A 137 7.29 21.38 2.14
CA GLN A 137 7.41 20.63 3.40
C GLN A 137 8.73 19.87 3.51
N GLN A 138 9.32 19.44 2.39
CA GLN A 138 10.60 18.72 2.40
C GLN A 138 11.81 19.66 2.49
N HIS A 139 11.70 20.89 1.98
CA HIS A 139 12.78 21.89 2.02
C HIS A 139 13.07 22.42 3.43
N ALA A 140 12.12 22.27 4.36
CA ALA A 140 12.30 22.63 5.77
C ALA A 140 12.82 21.48 6.65
N LYS A 141 13.02 20.27 6.08
CA LYS A 141 13.47 19.13 6.86
C LYS A 141 14.94 19.29 7.23
N VAL A 142 15.23 19.18 8.52
CA VAL A 142 16.61 19.18 9.03
C VAL A 142 17.26 17.85 8.67
N VAL A 143 18.33 17.91 7.88
CA VAL A 143 19.13 16.76 7.47
C VAL A 143 20.45 16.80 8.26
N PRO A 144 20.77 15.81 9.11
CA PRO A 144 21.89 15.89 10.06
C PRO A 144 23.27 16.12 9.43
N TRP A 145 23.43 15.75 8.16
CA TRP A 145 24.67 15.88 7.40
C TRP A 145 24.69 17.12 6.48
N MET A 146 23.60 17.87 6.39
CA MET A 146 23.47 19.05 5.53
C MET A 146 23.49 20.31 6.38
N ARG A 147 24.52 21.16 6.20
CA ARG A 147 24.62 22.47 6.87
C ARG A 147 23.93 23.56 6.04
N LYS A 148 23.51 24.64 6.71
CA LYS A 148 22.99 25.84 6.05
C LYS A 148 24.14 26.54 5.32
N THR A 149 23.85 27.09 4.15
CA THR A 149 24.82 27.88 3.38
C THR A 149 25.13 29.17 4.12
N GLU A 150 26.42 29.50 4.26
CA GLU A 150 26.90 30.79 4.74
C GLU A 150 27.39 31.60 3.55
N TYR A 151 27.12 32.91 3.56
CA TYR A 151 27.63 33.83 2.54
C TYR A 151 29.02 34.33 2.93
N ILE A 152 29.89 34.55 1.94
CA ILE A 152 31.24 35.10 2.18
C ILE A 152 31.10 36.58 2.55
N SER A 153 31.35 36.90 3.82
CA SER A 153 31.48 38.28 4.31
C SER A 153 32.89 38.81 4.11
N THR A 154 33.04 40.13 4.13
CA THR A 154 34.34 40.83 4.03
C THR A 154 35.26 40.61 5.22
N GLU A 155 34.74 40.02 6.29
CA GLU A 155 35.49 39.65 7.49
C GLU A 155 35.36 38.16 7.74
N PHE A 156 36.50 37.49 7.89
CA PHE A 156 36.60 36.05 7.88
C PHE A 156 36.62 35.41 9.28
N ASN A 157 36.82 36.19 10.35
CA ASN A 157 37.17 35.67 11.68
C ASN A 157 36.34 36.26 12.82
N ARG A 158 34.99 36.21 12.75
CA ARG A 158 34.17 36.69 13.88
C ARG A 158 33.85 35.64 14.95
N TYR A 159 33.93 34.33 14.68
CA TYR A 159 33.66 33.31 15.71
C TYR A 159 34.58 32.10 15.58
N GLY A 160 35.15 31.69 16.73
CA GLY A 160 36.34 30.86 16.83
C GLY A 160 36.26 29.50 16.15
N VAL A 161 37.03 29.34 15.08
CA VAL A 161 38.07 28.31 14.92
C VAL A 161 39.11 28.97 14.01
N SER A 162 40.27 29.35 14.57
CA SER A 162 41.41 29.77 13.75
C SER A 162 41.95 28.54 13.02
N ASN A 163 41.35 28.20 11.89
CA ASN A 163 41.97 27.25 10.99
C ASN A 163 43.06 28.05 10.28
N GLU A 164 44.28 27.99 10.80
CA GLU A 164 45.47 28.61 10.23
C GLU A 164 45.77 27.96 8.87
N LYS A 165 45.05 28.43 7.85
CA LYS A 165 45.40 28.21 6.45
C LYS A 165 46.31 29.36 6.05
N VAL A 166 47.56 29.01 5.77
CA VAL A 166 48.70 29.87 5.45
C VAL A 166 48.51 30.69 4.15
N GLU A 167 47.36 30.64 3.49
CA GLU A 167 47.19 31.18 2.12
C GLU A 167 46.50 32.55 2.04
N VAL A 168 46.15 33.21 3.14
CA VAL A 168 45.60 34.58 3.10
C VAL A 168 46.57 35.59 3.69
N LYS A 169 47.69 35.81 2.99
CA LYS A 169 48.58 36.94 3.23
C LYS A 169 48.86 37.70 1.95
N ILE A 170 47.83 38.29 1.35
CA ILE A 170 48.01 39.44 0.44
C ILE A 170 46.85 40.43 0.68
N GLY A 171 47.17 41.62 1.20
CA GLY A 171 46.34 42.81 0.92
C GLY A 171 46.10 43.80 2.06
N VAL A 172 45.78 43.35 3.28
CA VAL A 172 45.26 44.27 4.33
C VAL A 172 46.25 44.51 5.49
N SER A 173 47.08 43.52 5.87
CA SER A 173 48.02 43.73 6.98
C SER A 173 49.18 44.66 6.66
N VAL A 174 49.43 44.96 5.38
CA VAL A 174 50.53 45.83 4.97
C VAL A 174 50.25 47.26 5.41
N LYS A 175 49.04 47.80 5.22
CA LYS A 175 48.78 49.22 5.59
C LYS A 175 48.86 49.48 7.09
N GLN A 176 48.51 48.51 7.91
CA GLN A 176 48.49 48.66 9.37
C GLN A 176 49.90 48.57 9.98
N GLN A 177 50.77 47.72 9.41
CA GLN A 177 52.16 47.61 9.85
C GLN A 177 52.99 48.87 9.54
N PHE A 178 52.72 49.54 8.43
CA PHE A 178 53.46 50.78 8.07
C PHE A 178 53.09 51.96 8.99
N THR A 179 51.87 52.02 9.52
CA THR A 179 51.47 53.07 10.46
C THR A 179 52.00 52.86 11.87
N GLU A 180 52.11 51.61 12.34
CA GLU A 180 52.65 51.33 13.68
C GLU A 180 54.16 51.57 13.76
N GLU A 181 54.92 51.20 12.72
CA GLU A 181 56.37 51.43 12.71
C GLU A 181 56.76 52.91 12.68
N GLU A 182 55.90 53.80 12.20
CA GLU A 182 56.15 55.25 12.13
C GLU A 182 55.91 55.96 13.48
N ILE A 183 54.99 55.45 14.29
CA ILE A 183 54.61 56.04 15.60
C ILE A 183 55.74 55.92 16.64
N TYR A 184 56.63 54.95 16.50
CA TYR A 184 57.67 54.66 17.49
C TYR A 184 59.10 55.03 17.05
N LYS A 185 59.31 55.82 15.98
CA LYS A 185 60.67 56.20 15.55
C LYS A 185 61.29 57.33 16.35
N ASP A 186 60.47 58.31 16.74
CA ASP A 186 60.95 59.54 17.38
C ASP A 186 60.58 59.55 18.87
N ARG A 187 61.46 60.07 19.71
CA ARG A 187 61.25 60.13 21.18
C ARG A 187 59.95 60.83 21.55
N ASP A 188 59.65 61.95 20.89
CA ASP A 188 58.44 62.73 21.18
C ASP A 188 57.17 61.99 20.73
N SER A 189 57.24 61.28 19.61
CA SER A 189 56.13 60.42 19.13
C SER A 189 55.89 59.23 20.06
N GLN A 190 56.94 58.62 20.62
CA GLN A 190 56.80 57.56 21.63
C GLN A 190 56.16 58.09 22.92
N ILE A 191 56.58 59.27 23.40
CA ILE A 191 55.99 59.89 24.60
C ILE A 191 54.51 60.22 24.35
N ALA A 192 54.17 60.80 23.20
CA ALA A 192 52.79 61.09 22.82
C ALA A 192 51.93 59.82 22.71
N ALA A 193 52.47 58.72 22.18
CA ALA A 193 51.79 57.43 22.14
C ALA A 193 51.53 56.88 23.54
N ILE A 194 52.50 57.01 24.46
CA ILE A 194 52.36 56.60 25.86
C ILE A 194 51.27 57.45 26.55
N GLU A 195 51.35 58.77 26.47
CA GLU A 195 50.34 59.68 27.07
C GLU A 195 48.93 59.40 26.54
N LYS A 196 48.80 59.17 25.22
CA LYS A 196 47.53 58.82 24.59
C LYS A 196 46.94 57.52 25.18
N THR A 197 47.75 56.48 25.42
CA THR A 197 47.24 55.25 26.03
C THR A 197 46.72 55.45 27.45
N PHE A 198 47.34 56.35 28.23
CA PHE A 198 46.83 56.74 29.54
C PHE A 198 45.52 57.54 29.45
N GLU A 199 45.40 58.45 28.48
CA GLU A 199 44.17 59.21 28.23
C GLU A 199 43.01 58.31 27.78
N ASP A 200 43.28 57.37 26.87
CA ASP A 200 42.28 56.44 26.35
C ASP A 200 41.83 55.45 27.43
N ALA A 201 42.72 55.01 28.32
CA ALA A 201 42.36 54.19 29.48
C ALA A 201 41.46 54.94 30.48
N GLN A 202 41.64 56.25 30.65
CA GLN A 202 40.74 57.08 31.49
C GLN A 202 39.36 57.26 30.87
N LYS A 203 39.24 57.22 29.53
CA LYS A 203 37.94 57.31 28.83
C LYS A 203 37.11 56.02 28.96
N THR A 204 37.73 54.89 29.24
CA THR A 204 37.07 53.57 29.29
C THR A 204 36.49 53.18 30.65
N ASP A 205 36.35 54.12 31.58
CA ASP A 205 35.52 53.89 32.77
C ASP A 205 34.05 54.22 32.46
N CYS A 206 33.29 53.12 32.25
CA CYS A 206 31.84 52.95 32.36
C CYS A 206 31.05 52.79 31.04
N PRO A 207 30.61 51.56 30.73
CA PRO A 207 29.28 51.33 30.21
C PRO A 207 28.40 50.82 31.37
N ALA A 208 27.40 51.63 31.74
CA ALA A 208 26.28 51.18 32.54
C ALA A 208 25.56 50.05 31.81
N LEU A 209 25.31 48.96 32.53
CA LEU A 209 24.49 47.83 32.11
C LEU A 209 23.05 48.30 31.84
N GLN A 210 22.57 48.01 30.63
CA GLN A 210 21.15 47.84 30.31
C GLN A 210 21.00 46.67 29.34
#